data_AF-A0AAU5HA44-F1
#
_entry.id   AF-A0AAU5HA44-F1
#
_cell.length_a   1.000
_cell.length_b   1.000
_cell.length_c   1.000
_cell.angle_alpha   90.00
_cell.angle_beta   90.00
_cell.angle_gamma   90.00
#
_symmetry.space_group_name_H-M   'P 1'
#
loop_
_entity.id
_entity.type
_entity.pdbx_description
1 polymer ?
#
loop_
_entity_poly.entity_id
_entity_poly.type
_entity_poly.pdbx_seq_one_letter_code
_entity_poly.pdbx_strand_id
1 'polypeptide(L)'
;MSIFEQQPAGTGSVTDRLVEANRHYAEQFRDPGMDAHPVLQVAIVACMDARLDLHAALGLELGDCHTIRNAGGVVTDDTIRSLTISQRALGTRSIVLIHHTGCGLETLTEDFRTHLEDEVGQRPTWAVESFRDVDQDVRQSMARVRTSPFLAHTDDVRGFVFDVHTGLLREITTE
;
A
#
# COMPACT_ATOMS: atom_id res chain seq x y z
N MET A 1 -18.00 -16.18 21.79
CA MET A 1 -18.11 -17.43 21.01
C MET A 1 -17.41 -17.15 19.70
N SER A 2 -16.25 -17.79 19.49
CA SER A 2 -15.30 -17.43 18.43
C SER A 2 -15.88 -17.71 17.06
N ILE A 3 -15.95 -16.70 16.20
CA ILE A 3 -16.32 -16.79 14.78
C ILE A 3 -15.26 -17.51 13.91
N PHE A 4 -14.26 -18.14 14.55
CA PHE A 4 -13.32 -19.05 13.89
C PHE A 4 -13.76 -20.52 14.01
N GLU A 5 -15.03 -20.80 13.70
CA GLU A 5 -15.39 -22.15 13.28
C GLU A 5 -14.70 -22.39 11.93
N GLN A 6 -13.61 -23.14 11.98
CA GLN A 6 -12.89 -23.65 10.82
C GLN A 6 -13.91 -24.38 9.93
N GLN A 7 -14.30 -23.75 8.83
CA GLN A 7 -14.97 -24.47 7.74
C GLN A 7 -14.04 -25.62 7.32
N PRO A 8 -14.60 -26.82 7.06
CA PRO A 8 -13.81 -27.97 6.69
C PRO A 8 -13.01 -27.64 5.43
N ALA A 9 -11.74 -28.05 5.41
CA ALA A 9 -10.86 -27.89 4.27
C ALA A 9 -11.48 -28.55 3.03
N GLY A 10 -12.15 -27.75 2.20
CA GLY A 10 -12.41 -28.13 0.82
C GLY A 10 -11.08 -28.48 0.16
N THR A 11 -11.08 -29.49 -0.70
CA THR A 11 -9.88 -30.08 -1.33
C THR A 11 -9.09 -29.15 -2.27
N GLY A 12 -9.35 -27.84 -2.24
CA GLY A 12 -8.70 -26.83 -3.08
C GLY A 12 -7.65 -26.01 -2.32
N SER A 13 -6.70 -25.44 -3.07
CA SER A 13 -5.70 -24.51 -2.57
C SER A 13 -6.33 -23.20 -2.04
N VAL A 14 -5.56 -22.37 -1.33
CA VAL A 14 -6.01 -21.03 -0.93
C VAL A 14 -6.44 -20.21 -2.14
N THR A 15 -5.70 -20.32 -3.26
CA THR A 15 -6.03 -19.64 -4.51
C THR A 15 -7.38 -20.08 -5.06
N ASP A 16 -7.69 -21.38 -5.02
CA ASP A 16 -8.99 -21.89 -5.51
C ASP A 16 -10.14 -21.28 -4.71
N ARG A 17 -9.98 -21.14 -3.39
CA ARG A 17 -10.98 -20.47 -2.54
C ARG A 17 -11.16 -18.99 -2.90
N LEU A 18 -10.09 -18.27 -3.24
CA LEU A 18 -10.17 -16.86 -3.65
C LEU A 18 -10.88 -16.70 -5.00
N VAL A 19 -10.60 -17.60 -5.95
CA VAL A 19 -11.31 -17.62 -7.24
C VAL A 19 -12.78 -17.93 -7.05
N GLU A 20 -13.12 -18.86 -6.15
CA GLU A 20 -14.52 -19.15 -5.82
C GLU A 20 -15.23 -17.96 -5.15
N ALA A 21 -14.58 -17.32 -4.17
CA ALA A 21 -15.11 -16.11 -3.55
C ALA A 21 -15.39 -15.00 -4.58
N ASN A 22 -14.54 -14.86 -5.61
CA ASN A 22 -14.78 -13.93 -6.70
C ASN A 22 -16.04 -14.25 -7.52
N ARG A 23 -16.39 -15.53 -7.71
CA ARG A 23 -17.64 -15.91 -8.40
C ARG A 23 -18.86 -15.38 -7.67
N HIS A 24 -18.89 -15.51 -6.34
CA HIS A 24 -19.95 -14.96 -5.51
C HIS A 24 -19.99 -13.43 -5.55
N TYR A 25 -18.83 -12.77 -5.52
CA TYR A 25 -18.75 -11.32 -5.70
C TYR A 25 -19.37 -10.88 -7.05
N ALA A 26 -19.08 -11.60 -8.13
CA ALA A 26 -19.54 -11.28 -9.47
C ALA A 26 -21.07 -11.36 -9.66
N GLU A 27 -21.78 -12.17 -8.87
CA GLU A 27 -23.25 -12.23 -8.89
C GLU A 27 -23.89 -10.90 -8.45
N GLN A 28 -23.24 -10.22 -7.50
CA GLN A 28 -23.70 -8.95 -6.94
C GLN A 28 -23.06 -7.74 -7.63
N PHE A 29 -21.93 -7.94 -8.32
CA PHE A 29 -21.23 -6.87 -9.02
C PHE A 29 -22.12 -6.19 -10.06
N ARG A 30 -22.10 -4.87 -10.08
CA ARG A 30 -22.75 -4.03 -11.09
C ARG A 30 -21.67 -3.12 -11.64
N ASP A 31 -21.50 -3.15 -12.96
CA ASP A 31 -20.59 -2.24 -13.64
C ASP A 31 -21.06 -0.80 -13.37
N PRO A 32 -20.27 0.02 -12.66
CA PRO A 32 -20.63 1.39 -12.37
C PRO A 32 -20.45 2.32 -13.57
N GLY A 33 -19.94 1.82 -14.71
CA GLY A 33 -19.72 2.60 -15.93
C GLY A 33 -18.56 3.60 -15.80
N MET A 34 -17.64 3.34 -14.88
CA MET A 34 -16.46 4.18 -14.66
C MET A 34 -15.34 3.79 -15.60
N ASP A 35 -14.55 4.78 -16.02
CA ASP A 35 -13.27 4.53 -16.69
C ASP A 35 -12.13 4.37 -15.67
N ALA A 36 -10.89 4.37 -16.15
CA ALA A 36 -9.71 4.20 -15.30
C ALA A 36 -9.31 5.47 -14.52
N HIS A 37 -10.03 6.59 -14.66
CA HIS A 37 -9.71 7.83 -13.96
C HIS A 37 -10.34 7.86 -12.56
N PRO A 38 -9.55 8.02 -11.48
CA PRO A 38 -10.11 8.05 -10.14
C PRO A 38 -11.00 9.27 -9.90
N VAL A 39 -12.20 9.04 -9.35
CA VAL A 39 -13.22 10.08 -9.13
C VAL A 39 -12.71 11.18 -8.19
N LEU A 40 -12.02 10.82 -7.11
CA LEU A 40 -11.48 11.77 -6.14
C LEU A 40 -10.13 12.36 -6.57
N GLN A 41 -9.60 11.96 -7.73
CA GLN A 41 -8.31 12.41 -8.24
C GLN A 41 -7.16 12.23 -7.22
N VAL A 42 -7.18 11.13 -6.45
CA VAL A 42 -6.19 10.84 -5.41
C VAL A 42 -5.49 9.50 -5.65
N ALA A 43 -4.19 9.46 -5.36
CA ALA A 43 -3.42 8.24 -5.25
C ALA A 43 -3.00 7.99 -3.81
N ILE A 44 -3.22 6.78 -3.31
CA ILE A 44 -2.83 6.35 -1.97
C ILE A 44 -1.70 5.34 -2.09
N VAL A 45 -0.58 5.61 -1.41
CA VAL A 45 0.53 4.67 -1.24
C VAL A 45 0.45 4.11 0.17
N ALA A 46 0.37 2.79 0.31
CA ALA A 46 0.27 2.14 1.61
C ALA A 46 1.06 0.84 1.70
N CYS A 47 1.34 0.37 2.92
CA CYS A 47 1.94 -0.94 3.13
C CYS A 47 1.02 -2.07 2.63
N MET A 48 1.59 -3.18 2.18
CA MET A 48 0.88 -4.42 1.82
C MET A 48 0.35 -5.23 3.02
N ASP A 49 0.47 -4.69 4.24
CA ASP A 49 0.06 -5.35 5.48
C ASP A 49 -1.40 -5.83 5.44
N ALA A 50 -1.61 -7.09 5.81
CA ALA A 50 -2.91 -7.76 5.76
C ALA A 50 -3.93 -7.20 6.76
N ARG A 51 -3.49 -6.41 7.76
CA ARG A 51 -4.34 -5.74 8.75
C ARG A 51 -4.90 -4.41 8.26
N LEU A 52 -4.42 -3.91 7.11
CA LEU A 52 -4.87 -2.65 6.52
C LEU A 52 -6.04 -2.89 5.55
N ASP A 53 -7.27 -2.82 6.07
CA ASP A 53 -8.47 -2.69 5.25
C ASP A 53 -8.64 -1.23 4.81
N LEU A 54 -7.80 -0.83 3.86
CA LEU A 54 -7.60 0.56 3.47
C LEU A 54 -8.87 1.23 2.94
N HIS A 55 -9.66 0.53 2.12
CA HIS A 55 -10.87 1.10 1.53
C HIS A 55 -11.91 1.36 2.61
N ALA A 56 -12.14 0.39 3.52
CA ALA A 56 -13.07 0.58 4.62
C ALA A 56 -12.60 1.68 5.60
N ALA A 57 -11.31 1.70 5.94
CA ALA A 57 -10.74 2.68 6.87
C ALA A 57 -10.85 4.13 6.39
N LEU A 58 -10.85 4.34 5.07
CA LEU A 58 -10.94 5.65 4.44
C LEU A 58 -12.34 5.99 3.91
N GLY A 59 -13.29 5.06 3.99
CA GLY A 59 -14.63 5.23 3.42
C GLY A 59 -14.63 5.35 1.89
N LEU A 60 -13.71 4.65 1.21
CA LEU A 60 -13.56 4.68 -0.23
C LEU A 60 -14.49 3.68 -0.92
N GLU A 61 -15.11 4.12 -1.99
CA GLU A 61 -15.88 3.30 -2.91
C GLU A 61 -15.03 2.84 -4.11
N LEU A 62 -15.56 1.90 -4.89
CA LEU A 62 -14.93 1.48 -6.14
C LEU A 62 -14.75 2.70 -7.05
N GLY A 63 -13.55 2.91 -7.57
CA GLY A 63 -13.22 4.00 -8.51
C GLY A 63 -12.77 5.31 -7.87
N ASP A 64 -12.81 5.45 -6.54
CA ASP A 64 -12.46 6.71 -5.88
C ASP A 64 -10.98 7.09 -6.02
N CYS A 65 -10.09 6.11 -5.94
CA CYS A 65 -8.65 6.35 -5.86
C CYS A 65 -7.83 5.32 -6.64
N HIS A 66 -6.57 5.67 -6.92
CA HIS A 66 -5.55 4.65 -7.15
C HIS A 66 -4.96 4.18 -5.83
N THR A 67 -4.85 2.86 -5.66
CA THR A 67 -4.18 2.25 -4.51
C THR A 67 -2.87 1.58 -4.96
N ILE A 68 -1.75 2.06 -4.42
CA ILE A 68 -0.40 1.53 -4.67
C ILE A 68 0.09 0.90 -3.37
N ARG A 69 0.44 -0.40 -3.39
CA ARG A 69 0.89 -1.11 -2.18
C ARG A 69 2.16 -1.91 -2.41
N ASN A 70 3.08 -1.83 -1.46
CA ASN A 70 4.30 -2.63 -1.40
C ASN A 70 4.70 -2.90 0.06
N ALA A 71 5.81 -3.62 0.30
CA ALA A 71 6.32 -3.80 1.66
C ALA A 71 6.68 -2.42 2.27
N GLY A 72 6.07 -2.09 3.41
CA GLY A 72 6.30 -0.83 4.13
C GLY A 72 5.58 0.41 3.60
N GLY A 73 5.01 0.38 2.39
CA GLY A 73 4.47 1.59 1.75
C GLY A 73 5.59 2.51 1.25
N VAL A 74 6.75 1.95 0.97
CA VAL A 74 7.97 2.67 0.63
C VAL A 74 7.84 3.37 -0.72
N VAL A 75 8.36 4.61 -0.79
CA VAL A 75 8.48 5.36 -2.04
C VAL A 75 9.74 4.90 -2.79
N THR A 76 9.59 3.79 -3.52
CA THR A 76 10.58 3.25 -4.45
C THR A 76 10.44 3.85 -5.86
N ASP A 77 11.33 3.49 -6.78
CA ASP A 77 11.20 3.87 -8.20
C ASP A 77 9.90 3.37 -8.83
N ASP A 78 9.40 2.20 -8.42
CA ASP A 78 8.11 1.68 -8.91
C ASP A 78 6.93 2.47 -8.35
N THR A 79 7.01 2.93 -7.10
CA THR A 79 6.03 3.85 -6.52
C THR A 79 6.03 5.18 -7.27
N ILE A 80 7.21 5.77 -7.54
CA ILE A 80 7.33 7.02 -8.31
C ILE A 80 6.82 6.83 -9.75
N ARG A 81 7.15 5.72 -10.41
CA ARG A 81 6.62 5.37 -11.75
C ARG A 81 5.10 5.31 -11.73
N SER A 82 4.52 4.63 -10.75
CA SER A 82 3.07 4.45 -10.61
C SER A 82 2.36 5.78 -10.34
N LEU A 83 2.90 6.60 -9.42
CA LEU A 83 2.40 7.96 -9.17
C LEU A 83 2.50 8.86 -10.41
N THR A 84 3.59 8.75 -11.18
CA THR A 84 3.77 9.53 -12.41
C THR A 84 2.68 9.21 -13.44
N ILE A 85 2.37 7.92 -13.64
CA ILE A 85 1.26 7.48 -14.52
C ILE A 85 -0.08 7.97 -13.96
N SER A 86 -0.30 7.78 -12.67
CA SER A 86 -1.52 8.20 -11.96
C SER A 86 -1.82 9.69 -12.20
N GLN A 87 -0.82 10.55 -12.08
CA GLN A 87 -1.00 11.98 -12.30
C GLN A 87 -1.09 12.32 -13.79
N ARG A 88 -0.10 11.93 -14.57
CA ARG A 88 0.09 12.45 -15.94
C ARG A 88 -0.83 11.81 -16.97
N ALA A 89 -1.19 10.54 -16.78
CA ALA A 89 -2.08 9.82 -17.70
C ALA A 89 -3.51 9.72 -17.17
N LEU A 90 -3.68 9.66 -15.84
CA LEU A 90 -4.97 9.35 -15.22
C LEU A 90 -5.54 10.47 -14.35
N GLY A 91 -4.84 11.61 -14.23
CA GLY A 91 -5.40 12.86 -13.73
C GLY A 91 -5.48 13.03 -12.21
N THR A 92 -4.82 12.17 -11.42
CA THR A 92 -4.77 12.38 -9.97
C THR A 92 -3.94 13.62 -9.62
N ARG A 93 -4.31 14.35 -8.57
CA ARG A 93 -3.64 15.56 -8.10
C ARG A 93 -3.13 15.46 -6.66
N SER A 94 -3.80 14.66 -5.83
CA SER A 94 -3.44 14.46 -4.42
C SER A 94 -2.70 13.15 -4.21
N ILE A 95 -1.74 13.13 -3.27
CA ILE A 95 -1.02 11.93 -2.84
C ILE A 95 -1.12 11.77 -1.33
N VAL A 96 -1.59 10.60 -0.90
CA VAL A 96 -1.67 10.23 0.52
C VAL A 96 -0.73 9.05 0.78
N LEU A 97 0.20 9.21 1.71
CA LEU A 97 1.15 8.17 2.12
C LEU A 97 0.71 7.61 3.48
N ILE A 98 0.51 6.30 3.58
CA ILE A 98 0.03 5.63 4.79
C ILE A 98 0.98 4.50 5.17
N HIS A 99 1.80 4.79 6.18
CA HIS A 99 2.54 3.76 6.92
C HIS A 99 1.66 3.27 8.08
N HIS A 100 2.14 2.33 8.88
CA HIS A 100 1.38 1.84 10.02
C HIS A 100 2.27 1.39 11.16
N THR A 101 1.72 1.34 12.37
CA THR A 101 2.42 0.83 13.55
C THR A 101 2.68 -0.67 13.46
N GLY A 102 3.81 -1.12 14.00
CA GLY A 102 4.18 -2.54 14.05
C GLY A 102 4.38 -3.12 12.66
N CYS A 103 5.01 -2.35 11.76
CA CYS A 103 5.35 -2.80 10.42
C CYS A 103 6.47 -3.83 10.45
N GLY A 104 6.37 -4.88 9.62
CA GLY A 104 7.43 -5.89 9.52
C GLY A 104 8.79 -5.30 9.13
N LEU A 105 8.79 -4.22 8.32
CA LEU A 105 10.01 -3.51 7.94
C LEU A 105 10.69 -2.76 9.09
N GLU A 106 10.02 -2.56 10.24
CA GLU A 106 10.66 -2.02 11.46
C GLU A 106 11.66 -2.99 12.09
N THR A 107 11.46 -4.28 11.84
CA THR A 107 12.26 -5.37 12.43
C THR A 107 13.25 -6.01 11.47
N LEU A 108 13.07 -5.79 10.16
CA LEU A 108 13.98 -6.27 9.14
C LEU A 108 15.22 -5.38 9.06
N THR A 109 16.34 -5.97 8.66
CA THR A 109 17.60 -5.26 8.42
C THR A 109 18.15 -5.61 7.04
N GLU A 110 19.13 -4.85 6.57
CA GLU A 110 19.85 -5.17 5.34
C GLU A 110 20.61 -6.52 5.40
N ASP A 111 20.79 -7.11 6.59
CA ASP A 111 21.35 -8.47 6.74
C ASP A 111 20.48 -9.51 6.05
N PHE A 112 19.19 -9.21 5.82
CA PHE A 112 18.30 -10.07 5.03
C PHE A 112 18.89 -10.37 3.64
N ARG A 113 19.53 -9.39 2.99
CA ARG A 113 20.16 -9.61 1.68
C ARG A 113 21.41 -10.46 1.78
N THR A 114 22.14 -10.38 2.90
CA THR A 114 23.29 -11.26 3.16
C THR A 114 22.82 -12.69 3.36
N HIS A 115 21.78 -12.93 4.16
CA HIS A 115 21.22 -14.28 4.31
C HIS A 115 20.72 -14.87 2.98
N LEU A 116 20.10 -14.07 2.11
CA LEU A 116 19.70 -14.52 0.78
C LEU A 116 20.90 -14.84 -0.12
N GLU A 117 21.98 -14.06 -0.03
CA GLU A 117 23.22 -14.35 -0.74
C GLU A 117 23.82 -15.68 -0.27
N ASP A 118 23.86 -15.93 1.04
CA ASP A 118 24.36 -17.17 1.62
C ASP A 118 23.52 -18.40 1.22
N GLU A 119 22.19 -18.24 1.13
CA GLU A 119 21.28 -19.34 0.77
C GLU A 119 21.25 -19.62 -0.74
N VAL A 120 21.17 -18.58 -1.57
CA VAL A 120 20.91 -18.69 -3.02
C VAL A 120 22.20 -18.58 -3.84
N GLY A 121 23.28 -18.06 -3.24
CA GLY A 121 24.57 -17.80 -3.91
C GLY A 121 24.60 -16.50 -4.72
N GLN A 122 23.55 -15.67 -4.64
CA GLN A 122 23.45 -14.39 -5.35
C GLN A 122 22.79 -13.33 -4.47
N ARG A 123 23.47 -12.19 -4.30
CA ARG A 123 22.91 -11.06 -3.56
C ARG A 123 21.85 -10.34 -4.39
N PRO A 124 20.65 -10.09 -3.84
CA PRO A 124 19.66 -9.27 -4.52
C PRO A 124 20.18 -7.86 -4.80
N THR A 125 19.80 -7.24 -5.93
CA THR A 125 20.24 -5.89 -6.30
C THR A 125 19.42 -4.78 -5.63
N TRP A 126 18.16 -5.08 -5.29
CA TRP A 126 17.25 -4.18 -4.59
C TRP A 126 17.60 -4.05 -3.10
N ALA A 127 17.34 -2.88 -2.53
CA ALA A 127 17.43 -2.65 -1.08
C ALA A 127 16.20 -3.24 -0.36
N VAL A 128 16.34 -3.59 0.92
CA VAL A 128 15.21 -4.04 1.74
C VAL A 128 14.28 -2.86 2.04
N GLU A 129 14.82 -1.64 2.06
CA GLU A 129 14.13 -0.40 2.42
C GLU A 129 13.52 -0.49 3.84
N SER A 130 14.20 -1.21 4.74
CA SER A 130 13.85 -1.27 6.17
C SER A 130 14.05 0.09 6.85
N PHE A 131 13.21 0.41 7.82
CA PHE A 131 13.30 1.62 8.63
C PHE A 131 13.20 1.28 10.13
N ARG A 132 13.57 2.20 11.02
CA ARG A 132 13.46 1.98 12.49
C ARG A 132 12.42 2.86 13.17
N ASP A 133 12.08 3.97 12.53
CA ASP A 133 11.14 4.96 13.03
C ASP A 133 10.14 5.25 11.90
N VAL A 134 8.89 4.83 12.13
CA VAL A 134 7.83 4.96 11.15
C VAL A 134 7.48 6.43 10.85
N ASP A 135 7.59 7.32 11.83
CA ASP A 135 7.32 8.74 11.65
C ASP A 135 8.43 9.39 10.83
N GLN A 136 9.68 9.01 11.08
CA GLN A 136 10.81 9.47 10.27
C GLN A 136 10.68 8.98 8.83
N ASP A 137 10.29 7.73 8.63
CA ASP A 137 10.16 7.13 7.30
C ASP A 137 9.00 7.76 6.49
N VAL A 138 7.88 8.08 7.14
CA VAL A 138 6.79 8.88 6.52
C VAL A 138 7.31 10.25 6.07
N ARG A 139 8.09 10.95 6.90
CA ARG A 139 8.68 12.25 6.52
C ARG A 139 9.63 12.10 5.32
N GLN A 140 10.47 11.07 5.33
CA GLN A 140 11.39 10.79 4.22
C GLN A 140 10.61 10.48 2.93
N SER A 141 9.58 9.66 3.01
CA SER A 141 8.70 9.31 1.89
C SER A 141 7.99 10.53 1.30
N MET A 142 7.46 11.42 2.16
CA MET A 142 6.90 12.70 1.71
C MET A 142 7.94 13.56 1.00
N ALA A 143 9.17 13.63 1.52
CA ALA A 143 10.25 14.39 0.89
C ALA A 143 10.61 13.81 -0.50
N ARG A 144 10.78 12.49 -0.62
CA ARG A 144 11.04 11.80 -1.91
C ARG A 144 9.98 12.14 -2.96
N VAL A 145 8.70 12.10 -2.59
CA VAL A 145 7.58 12.48 -3.48
C VAL A 145 7.67 13.95 -3.87
N ARG A 146 7.78 14.87 -2.91
CA ARG A 146 7.76 16.31 -3.17
C ARG A 146 8.93 16.79 -4.02
N THR A 147 10.10 16.15 -3.92
CA THR A 147 11.29 16.52 -4.70
C THR A 147 11.39 15.80 -6.04
N SER A 148 10.50 14.85 -6.35
CA SER A 148 10.56 14.10 -7.60
C SER A 148 10.21 15.01 -8.79
N PRO A 149 11.10 15.17 -9.79
CA PRO A 149 10.82 16.01 -10.96
C PRO A 149 9.80 15.39 -11.93
N PHE A 150 9.44 14.11 -11.71
CA PHE A 150 8.51 13.39 -12.57
C PHE A 150 7.04 13.64 -12.18
N LEU A 151 6.78 14.03 -10.93
CA LEU A 151 5.44 14.30 -10.43
C LEU A 151 5.03 15.74 -10.73
N ALA A 152 3.87 15.91 -11.35
CA ALA A 152 3.35 17.21 -11.79
C ALA A 152 2.64 17.96 -10.67
N HIS A 153 2.05 17.24 -9.70
CA HIS A 153 1.33 17.79 -8.57
C HIS A 153 1.99 17.30 -7.27
N THR A 154 2.62 18.22 -6.55
CA THR A 154 3.27 17.95 -5.26
C THR A 154 2.81 18.90 -4.15
N ASP A 155 1.79 19.71 -4.46
CA ASP A 155 1.15 20.69 -3.59
C ASP A 155 0.27 20.05 -2.50
N ASP A 156 -0.34 18.90 -2.80
CA ASP A 156 -1.12 18.12 -1.84
C ASP A 156 -0.53 16.72 -1.65
N VAL A 157 0.54 16.67 -0.86
CA VAL A 157 1.21 15.43 -0.42
C VAL A 157 1.13 15.37 1.11
N ARG A 158 0.41 14.40 1.66
CA ARG A 158 0.22 14.23 3.10
C ARG A 158 0.59 12.81 3.55
N GLY A 159 1.19 12.70 4.72
CA GLY A 159 1.70 11.44 5.27
C GLY A 159 1.06 11.10 6.60
N PHE A 160 0.72 9.83 6.80
CA PHE A 160 0.01 9.33 7.97
C PHE A 160 0.61 8.01 8.46
N VAL A 161 0.43 7.77 9.75
CA VAL A 161 0.64 6.46 10.39
C VAL A 161 -0.72 5.93 10.84
N PHE A 162 -1.12 4.80 10.25
CA PHE A 162 -2.28 4.04 10.68
C PHE A 162 -1.94 3.20 11.92
N ASP A 163 -2.71 3.34 12.98
CA ASP A 163 -2.57 2.50 14.16
C ASP A 163 -3.34 1.19 13.98
N VAL A 164 -2.61 0.07 13.87
CA VAL A 164 -3.22 -1.25 13.61
C VAL A 164 -4.09 -1.80 14.75
N HIS A 165 -4.05 -1.18 15.93
CA HIS A 165 -4.86 -1.57 17.09
C HIS A 165 -6.12 -0.71 17.24
N THR A 166 -6.08 0.55 16.84
CA THR A 166 -7.21 1.49 17.00
C THR A 166 -7.95 1.79 15.70
N GLY A 167 -7.32 1.58 14.53
CA GLY A 167 -7.85 1.94 13.22
C GLY A 167 -7.73 3.43 12.87
N LEU A 168 -7.10 4.24 13.73
CA LEU A 168 -6.97 5.69 13.51
C LEU A 168 -5.77 6.04 12.64
N LEU A 169 -5.92 7.09 11.83
CA LEU A 169 -4.82 7.76 11.14
C LEU A 169 -4.28 8.90 11.98
N ARG A 170 -2.97 8.90 12.20
CA ARG A 170 -2.22 10.03 12.77
C ARG A 170 -1.40 10.69 11.69
N GLU A 171 -1.67 11.96 11.44
CA GLU A 171 -0.90 12.73 10.46
C GLU A 171 0.51 13.04 10.98
N ILE A 172 1.49 12.97 10.08
CA ILE A 172 2.87 13.32 10.33
C ILE A 172 3.15 14.69 9.72
N THR A 173 3.46 15.67 10.57
CA THR A 173 3.86 17.01 10.14
C THR A 173 5.32 17.01 9.69
N THR A 174 5.66 18.03 8.89
CA THR A 174 7.01 18.20 8.31
C THR A 174 7.95 19.04 9.17
N GLU A 175 7.47 19.43 10.36
CA GLU A 175 8.24 20.14 11.38
C GLU A 175 9.16 19.19 12.17
#